data_AF-A0A955QFR2-F1
#
_entry.id   AF-A0A955QFR2-F1
#
_cell.length_a   1.000
_cell.length_b   1.000
_cell.length_c   1.000
_cell.angle_alpha   90.00
_cell.angle_beta   90.00
_cell.angle_gamma   90.00
#
_symmetry.space_group_name_H-M   'P 1'
#
loop_
_entity.id
_entity.type
_entity.pdbx_description
1 polymer ?
#
loop_
_entity_poly.entity_id
_entity_poly.type
_entity_poly.pdbx_seq_one_letter_code
_entity_poly.pdbx_strand_id
1 'polypeptide(L)'
;MIPSNSYKQHSSRSLFITGTDTGVGKTVLTAAICCALQRQGKQVGVFKPVETGVNPQQKERSDGGRLGQLVSSTALRDPIDLYCYPLPLAPLACARQTGL
;
A
#
# COMPACT_ATOMS: atom_id res chain seq x y z
N MET A 1 9.32 -37.68 -20.95
CA MET A 1 10.00 -37.03 -19.81
C MET A 1 9.57 -35.57 -19.80
N ILE A 2 8.60 -35.22 -18.94
CA ILE A 2 8.03 -33.87 -18.85
C ILE A 2 8.84 -33.12 -17.78
N PRO A 3 9.33 -31.89 -18.00
CA PRO A 3 10.04 -31.16 -16.96
C PRO A 3 9.07 -30.81 -15.82
N SER A 4 9.40 -31.26 -14.61
CA SER A 4 8.73 -30.93 -13.37
C SER A 4 8.95 -29.46 -13.03
N ASN A 5 8.06 -28.59 -13.50
CA ASN A 5 8.06 -27.19 -13.13
C ASN A 5 7.65 -27.06 -11.65
N SER A 6 8.64 -27.14 -10.77
CA SER A 6 8.48 -26.91 -9.34
C SER A 6 8.27 -25.42 -9.14
N TYR A 7 7.03 -24.96 -9.11
CA TYR A 7 6.70 -23.64 -8.54
C TYR A 7 7.16 -23.67 -7.08
N LYS A 8 8.36 -23.16 -6.81
CA LYS A 8 8.83 -22.94 -5.45
C LYS A 8 7.80 -22.05 -4.76
N GLN A 9 7.08 -22.61 -3.80
CA GLN A 9 6.24 -21.87 -2.87
C GLN A 9 7.15 -20.92 -2.09
N HIS A 10 7.33 -19.69 -2.58
CA HIS A 10 7.88 -18.62 -1.77
C HIS A 10 6.81 -18.27 -0.74
N SER A 11 7.02 -18.69 0.51
CA SER A 11 6.19 -18.26 1.65
C SER A 11 6.43 -16.77 1.89
N SER A 12 5.69 -15.94 1.16
CA SER A 12 5.64 -14.50 1.38
C SER A 12 4.79 -14.24 2.63
N ARG A 13 5.38 -13.59 3.64
CA ARG A 13 4.63 -13.18 4.85
C ARG A 13 3.96 -11.83 4.58
N SER A 14 2.68 -11.72 4.92
CA SER A 14 1.88 -10.51 4.74
C SER A 14 1.33 -10.00 6.08
N LEU A 15 1.25 -8.69 6.24
CA LEU A 15 0.65 -8.02 7.39
C LEU A 15 -0.46 -7.07 6.90
N PHE A 16 -1.65 -7.18 7.48
CA PHE A 16 -2.75 -6.27 7.19
C PHE A 16 -2.97 -5.32 8.37
N ILE A 17 -2.87 -4.01 8.12
CA ILE A 17 -2.98 -2.97 9.16
C ILE A 17 -4.36 -2.31 9.04
N THR A 18 -5.17 -2.49 10.07
CA THR A 18 -6.48 -1.83 10.22
C THR A 18 -6.45 -0.83 11.38
N GLY A 19 -7.51 -0.04 11.54
CA GLY A 19 -7.64 0.89 12.66
C GLY A 19 -9.06 1.45 12.73
N THR A 20 -9.41 1.92 13.91
CA THR A 20 -10.78 2.31 14.27
C THR A 20 -11.26 3.59 13.61
N ASP A 21 -10.34 4.47 13.22
CA ASP A 21 -10.68 5.76 12.62
C ASP A 21 -9.62 6.21 11.58
N THR A 22 -9.90 7.28 10.88
CA THR A 22 -8.98 8.02 10.01
C THR A 22 -8.00 8.83 10.87
N GLY A 23 -6.76 9.01 10.42
CA GLY A 23 -5.78 9.81 11.16
C GLY A 23 -5.14 9.16 12.40
N VAL A 24 -5.61 7.98 12.84
CA VAL A 24 -5.06 7.26 14.03
C VAL A 24 -3.59 6.79 13.91
N GLY A 25 -2.91 7.12 12.80
CA GLY A 25 -1.48 6.81 12.62
C GLY A 25 -1.17 5.52 11.86
N LYS A 26 -2.16 4.87 11.23
CA LYS A 26 -1.94 3.64 10.43
C LYS A 26 -0.79 3.76 9.44
N THR A 27 -0.78 4.84 8.64
CA THR A 27 0.25 5.07 7.62
C THR A 27 1.65 5.23 8.24
N VAL A 28 1.76 5.93 9.36
CA VAL A 28 3.03 6.10 10.10
C VAL A 28 3.51 4.77 10.66
N LEU A 29 2.61 3.98 11.25
CA LEU A 29 2.92 2.65 11.75
C LEU A 29 3.40 1.72 10.62
N THR A 30 2.69 1.71 9.48
CA THR A 30 3.09 0.94 8.29
C THR A 30 4.50 1.32 7.85
N ALA A 31 4.77 2.63 7.71
CA ALA A 31 6.09 3.13 7.34
C ALA A 31 7.18 2.66 8.31
N ALA A 32 6.93 2.75 9.62
CA ALA A 32 7.87 2.31 10.65
C ALA A 32 8.19 0.81 10.55
N ILE A 33 7.18 -0.03 10.34
CA ILE A 33 7.34 -1.48 10.15
C ILE A 33 8.16 -1.76 8.88
N CYS A 34 7.83 -1.11 7.75
CA CYS A 34 8.57 -1.25 6.50
C CYS A 34 10.05 -0.89 6.68
N CYS A 35 10.35 0.27 7.28
CA CYS A 35 11.72 0.70 7.53
C CYS A 35 12.46 -0.26 8.47
N ALA A 36 11.82 -0.78 9.51
CA ALA A 36 12.43 -1.74 10.43
C ALA A 36 12.80 -3.05 9.72
N LEU A 37 11.91 -3.58 8.88
CA LEU A 37 12.15 -4.80 8.10
C LEU A 37 13.23 -4.59 7.04
N GLN A 38 13.23 -3.45 6.34
CA GLN A 38 14.29 -3.09 5.39
C GLN A 38 15.66 -2.98 6.07
N ARG A 39 15.74 -2.41 7.27
CA ARG A 39 16.98 -2.36 8.08
C ARG A 39 17.49 -3.74 8.48
N GLN A 40 16.63 -4.76 8.50
CA GLN A 40 16.99 -6.16 8.70
C GLN A 40 17.34 -6.89 7.40
N GLY A 41 17.48 -6.17 6.28
CA GLY A 41 17.79 -6.74 4.96
C GLY A 41 16.63 -7.51 4.32
N LYS A 42 15.39 -7.31 4.79
CA LYS A 42 14.20 -7.95 4.18
C LYS A 42 13.74 -7.15 2.96
N GLN A 43 13.31 -7.87 1.93
CA GLN A 43 12.55 -7.27 0.84
C GLN A 43 11.12 -7.01 1.31
N VAL A 44 10.65 -5.78 1.15
CA VAL A 44 9.35 -5.32 1.64
C VAL A 44 8.61 -4.62 0.51
N GLY A 45 7.35 -5.00 0.31
CA GLY A 45 6.39 -4.24 -0.46
C GLY A 45 5.39 -3.55 0.47
N VAL A 46 4.77 -2.48 -0.01
CA VAL A 46 3.64 -1.84 0.67
C VAL A 46 2.50 -1.66 -0.31
N PHE A 47 1.29 -1.76 0.21
CA PHE A 47 0.07 -1.57 -0.55
C PHE A 47 -0.96 -0.85 0.31
N LYS A 48 -1.57 0.19 -0.24
CA LYS A 48 -2.59 1.04 0.35
C LYS A 48 -3.83 0.96 -0.57
N PRO A 49 -4.73 -0.03 -0.35
CA PRO A 49 -5.76 -0.37 -1.34
C PRO A 49 -6.71 0.80 -1.66
N VAL A 50 -7.01 1.65 -0.68
CA VAL A 50 -7.92 2.78 -0.86
C VAL A 50 -7.35 4.02 -0.18
N GLU A 51 -7.38 5.14 -0.90
CA GLU A 51 -7.09 6.47 -0.37
C GLU A 51 -8.15 7.48 -0.86
N THR A 52 -8.50 8.42 0.00
CA THR A 52 -9.55 9.43 -0.22
C THR A 52 -9.00 10.81 0.13
N GLY A 53 -9.55 11.87 -0.47
CA GLY A 53 -9.06 13.24 -0.27
C GLY A 53 -7.74 13.53 -0.99
N VAL A 54 -7.36 12.73 -1.99
CA VAL A 54 -6.09 12.88 -2.69
C VAL A 54 -6.27 13.69 -3.96
N ASN A 55 -5.63 14.85 -4.01
CA ASN A 55 -5.50 15.60 -5.26
C ASN A 55 -4.60 14.79 -6.24
N PRO A 56 -5.10 14.42 -7.45
CA PRO A 56 -4.32 13.61 -8.39
C PRO A 56 -2.98 14.23 -8.81
N GLN A 57 -2.91 15.56 -8.89
CA GLN A 57 -1.69 16.31 -9.18
C GLN A 57 -0.69 16.28 -8.01
N GLN A 58 -1.11 15.86 -6.82
CA GLN A 58 -0.29 15.75 -5.61
C GLN A 58 -0.22 14.32 -5.09
N LYS A 59 -0.47 13.31 -5.93
CA LYS A 59 -0.50 11.89 -5.54
C LYS A 59 0.78 11.44 -4.84
N GLU A 60 1.94 11.93 -5.25
CA GLU A 60 3.23 11.61 -4.58
C GLU A 60 3.30 12.08 -3.12
N ARG A 61 2.50 13.09 -2.75
CA ARG A 61 2.43 13.61 -1.38
C ARG A 61 1.35 12.93 -0.54
N SER A 62 0.56 12.04 -1.13
CA SER A 62 -0.45 11.24 -0.44
C SER A 62 0.19 10.21 0.51
N ASP A 63 -0.60 9.56 1.34
CA ASP A 63 -0.12 8.47 2.19
C ASP A 63 0.47 7.34 1.33
N GLY A 64 -0.22 6.94 0.26
CA GLY A 64 0.25 5.95 -0.71
C GLY A 64 1.55 6.37 -1.39
N GLY A 65 1.61 7.63 -1.86
CA GLY A 65 2.82 8.20 -2.48
C GLY A 65 4.03 8.22 -1.54
N ARG A 66 3.85 8.68 -0.30
CA ARG A 66 4.89 8.69 0.74
C ARG A 66 5.37 7.29 1.10
N LEU A 67 4.43 6.35 1.28
CA LEU A 67 4.76 4.95 1.53
C LEU A 67 5.58 4.40 0.36
N GLY A 68 5.18 4.65 -0.87
CA GLY A 68 5.92 4.27 -2.07
C GLY A 68 7.36 4.73 -2.08
N GLN A 69 7.59 6.02 -1.83
CA GLN A 69 8.94 6.58 -1.80
C GLN A 69 9.84 5.91 -0.74
N LEU A 70 9.27 5.46 0.38
CA LEU A 70 10.02 4.75 1.44
C LEU A 70 10.43 3.32 1.05
N VAL A 71 9.61 2.62 0.25
CA VAL A 71 9.87 1.20 -0.11
C VAL A 71 10.40 0.99 -1.53
N SER A 72 10.35 2.00 -2.40
CA SER A 72 10.76 1.91 -3.81
C SER A 72 12.26 1.64 -4.03
N SER A 73 13.07 1.58 -2.97
CA SER A 73 14.44 1.04 -3.04
C SER A 73 14.47 -0.48 -3.31
N THR A 74 13.35 -1.19 -3.17
CA THR A 74 13.27 -2.64 -3.38
C THR A 74 12.11 -3.04 -4.30
N ALA A 75 12.40 -3.10 -5.61
CA ALA A 75 11.84 -4.01 -6.64
C ALA A 75 10.33 -4.14 -6.91
N LEU A 76 9.41 -3.53 -6.15
CA LEU A 76 7.96 -3.64 -6.41
C LEU A 76 7.42 -2.31 -6.93
N ARG A 77 7.33 -2.19 -8.26
CA ARG A 77 6.78 -1.04 -9.00
C ARG A 77 5.29 -1.21 -9.35
N ASP A 78 4.60 -2.10 -8.64
CA ASP A 78 3.15 -2.22 -8.80
C ASP A 78 2.46 -1.01 -8.15
N PRO A 79 1.30 -0.57 -8.66
CA PRO A 79 0.59 0.56 -8.09
C PRO A 79 0.30 0.29 -6.61
N ILE A 80 0.81 1.19 -5.76
CA ILE A 80 0.64 1.13 -4.30
C ILE A 80 -0.83 1.31 -3.92
N ASP A 81 -1.61 2.01 -4.75
CA ASP A 81 -3.04 2.25 -4.53
C ASP A 81 -3.88 1.64 -5.64
N LEU A 82 -4.95 0.92 -5.26
CA LEU A 82 -5.95 0.38 -6.19
C LEU A 82 -7.04 1.41 -6.49
N TYR A 83 -7.50 2.16 -5.47
CA TYR A 83 -8.49 3.22 -5.60
C TYR A 83 -8.03 4.50 -4.91
N CYS A 84 -8.04 5.60 -5.64
CA CYS A 84 -7.61 6.91 -5.17
C CYS A 84 -8.69 7.94 -5.53
N TYR A 85 -9.39 8.47 -4.52
CA TYR A 85 -10.50 9.40 -4.71
C TYR A 85 -10.13 10.83 -4.28
N PRO A 86 -10.56 11.87 -5.03
CA PRO A 86 -10.25 13.25 -4.69
C PRO A 86 -11.07 13.79 -3.52
N LEU A 87 -12.24 13.22 -3.26
CA LEU A 87 -13.14 13.69 -2.20
C LEU A 87 -12.69 13.17 -0.83
N PRO A 88 -12.62 14.01 0.21
CA PRO A 88 -12.20 13.62 1.55
C PRO A 88 -13.38 13.02 2.35
N LEU A 89 -13.99 11.96 1.82
CA LEU A 89 -15.08 11.24 2.47
C LEU A 89 -14.65 9.82 2.82
N ALA A 90 -15.45 9.11 3.61
CA ALA A 90 -15.22 7.68 3.83
C ALA A 90 -15.18 6.93 2.49
N PRO A 91 -14.32 5.90 2.33
CA PRO A 91 -14.17 5.15 1.08
C PRO A 91 -15.47 4.73 0.39
N LEU A 92 -16.43 4.20 1.16
CA LEU A 92 -17.72 3.78 0.62
C LEU A 92 -18.56 4.96 0.09
N ALA A 93 -18.47 6.13 0.73
CA ALA A 93 -19.17 7.32 0.28
C ALA A 93 -18.57 7.84 -1.04
N CYS A 94 -17.23 7.85 -1.16
CA CYS A 94 -16.56 8.18 -2.42
C CYS A 94 -16.95 7.22 -3.54
N ALA A 95 -16.91 5.90 -3.29
CA ALA A 95 -17.26 4.88 -4.27
C ALA A 95 -18.68 5.12 -4.83
N ARG A 96 -19.67 5.31 -3.95
CA ARG A 96 -21.06 5.61 -4.34
C ARG A 96 -21.20 6.87 -5.19
N GLN A 97 -20.46 7.93 -4.86
CA GLN A 97 -20.49 9.16 -5.66
C GLN A 97 -19.86 9.00 -7.04
N THR A 98 -18.90 8.10 -7.18
CA THR A 98 -18.25 7.78 -8.47
C THR A 98 -18.97 6.70 -9.27
N GLY A 99 -20.13 6.21 -8.81
CA GLY A 99 -20.94 5.22 -9.54
C GLY A 99 -20.55 3.76 -9.31
N LEU A 100 -19.84 3.45 -8.22
CA LEU A 100 -19.67 2.10 -7.68
C LEU A 100 -20.84 1.71 -6.77
#